data_AF-A0A015K1Q3-F1
#
_entry.id   AF-A0A015K1Q3-F1
#
_cell.length_a   1.000
_cell.length_b   1.000
_cell.length_c   1.000
_cell.angle_alpha   90.00
_cell.angle_beta   90.00
_cell.angle_gamma   90.00
#
_symmetry.space_group_name_H-M   'P 1'
#
loop_
_entity.id
_entity.type
_entity.pdbx_description
1 polymer ?
#
loop_
_entity_poly.entity_id
_entity_poly.type
_entity_poly.pdbx_seq_one_letter_code
_entity_poly.pdbx_strand_id
1 'polypeptide(L)'
;MEWQDKSKSSKKGKYSEGQSNMDDYHDLTELNKQRCTRINRALVKFFIACRIAFRIVEHPFFINFIKELNARYNTLTREVLVNQLLERELVQVNFKVNSELEKKMNLMLGLLN
;
A
#
# COMPACT_ATOMS: atom_id res chain seq x y z
N MET A 1 -36.85 58.78 -19.63
CA MET A 1 -36.81 58.34 -21.03
C MET A 1 -36.12 56.99 -21.07
N GLU A 2 -36.82 56.04 -21.67
CA GLU A 2 -36.47 54.64 -21.87
C GLU A 2 -35.29 54.39 -22.83
N TRP A 3 -34.56 53.32 -22.52
CA TRP A 3 -33.81 52.34 -23.34
C TRP A 3 -33.00 52.79 -24.59
N GLN A 4 -31.73 52.36 -24.68
CA GLN A 4 -31.42 51.05 -25.31
C GLN A 4 -29.93 50.64 -25.22
N ASP A 5 -29.80 49.31 -25.24
CA ASP A 5 -28.67 48.37 -25.19
C ASP A 5 -27.57 48.59 -26.26
N LYS A 6 -26.32 48.19 -25.93
CA LYS A 6 -25.45 47.44 -26.87
C LYS A 6 -24.17 46.88 -26.22
N SER A 7 -24.16 45.55 -26.18
CA SER A 7 -23.08 44.65 -26.61
C SER A 7 -22.04 44.17 -25.57
N LYS A 8 -22.17 42.87 -25.32
CA LYS A 8 -21.25 41.94 -24.66
C LYS A 8 -19.86 41.95 -25.31
N SER A 9 -18.82 41.96 -24.47
CA SER A 9 -17.54 41.34 -24.78
C SER A 9 -17.11 40.54 -23.55
N SER A 10 -17.41 39.25 -23.60
CA SER A 10 -16.89 38.27 -22.65
C SER A 10 -15.38 38.16 -22.88
N LYS A 11 -14.59 38.63 -21.91
CA LYS A 11 -13.19 38.20 -21.79
C LYS A 11 -13.21 36.71 -21.46
N LYS A 12 -13.23 35.87 -22.51
CA LYS A 12 -12.81 34.47 -22.42
C LYS A 12 -11.33 34.51 -22.02
N GLY A 13 -11.08 34.49 -20.70
CA GLY A 13 -9.79 34.05 -20.20
C GLY A 13 -9.57 32.65 -20.75
N LYS A 14 -8.48 32.46 -21.49
CA LYS A 14 -8.09 31.16 -22.01
C LYS A 14 -8.02 30.21 -20.82
N TYR A 15 -8.89 29.20 -20.77
CA TYR A 15 -8.67 28.05 -19.91
C TYR A 15 -7.36 27.43 -20.40
N SER A 16 -6.31 27.51 -19.57
CA SER A 16 -5.08 26.77 -19.81
C SER A 16 -5.46 25.29 -19.79
N GLU A 17 -5.35 24.66 -20.95
CA GLU A 17 -5.61 23.25 -21.24
C GLU A 17 -4.55 22.32 -20.60
N GLY A 18 -4.19 22.61 -19.35
CA GLY A 18 -3.09 21.98 -18.63
C GLY A 18 -3.12 22.16 -17.11
N GLN A 19 -4.21 22.67 -16.52
CA GLN A 19 -4.40 22.55 -15.08
C GLN A 19 -5.13 21.23 -14.79
N SER A 20 -4.36 20.18 -14.56
CA SER A 20 -4.86 18.98 -13.88
C SER A 20 -5.33 19.40 -12.48
N ASN A 21 -6.51 18.94 -12.08
CA ASN A 21 -6.98 19.18 -10.72
C ASN A 21 -6.00 18.49 -9.75
N MET A 22 -5.76 19.03 -8.54
CA MET A 22 -4.83 18.38 -7.58
C MET A 22 -5.23 16.92 -7.30
N ASP A 23 -6.53 16.64 -7.45
CA ASP A 23 -7.12 15.32 -7.29
C ASP A 23 -6.81 14.35 -8.45
N ASP A 24 -6.40 14.82 -9.63
CA ASP A 24 -6.07 13.96 -10.79
C ASP A 24 -4.80 13.13 -10.58
N TYR A 25 -3.96 13.50 -9.59
CA TYR A 25 -2.76 12.75 -9.22
C TYR A 25 -3.01 11.66 -8.17
N HIS A 26 -4.22 11.58 -7.60
CA HIS A 26 -4.59 10.48 -6.72
C HIS A 26 -5.01 9.28 -7.56
N ASP A 27 -4.01 8.57 -8.10
CA ASP A 27 -4.04 7.18 -8.58
C ASP A 27 -5.45 6.57 -8.50
N LEU A 28 -6.30 6.95 -9.49
CA LEU A 28 -7.71 6.56 -9.59
C LEU A 28 -7.86 5.08 -9.92
N THR A 29 -6.74 4.36 -10.02
CA THR A 29 -6.76 2.90 -10.08
C THR A 29 -7.41 2.41 -8.80
N GLU A 30 -8.61 1.83 -8.91
CA GLU A 30 -9.23 1.07 -7.83
C GLU A 30 -8.16 0.28 -7.08
N LEU A 31 -8.23 0.32 -5.73
CA LEU A 31 -7.29 -0.43 -4.92
C LEU A 31 -7.59 -1.91 -5.08
N ASN A 32 -7.02 -2.49 -6.14
CA ASN A 32 -7.26 -3.86 -6.49
C ASN A 32 -6.65 -4.78 -5.42
N LYS A 33 -7.16 -6.01 -5.35
CA LYS A 33 -6.75 -6.99 -4.33
C LYS A 33 -5.24 -7.24 -4.32
N GLN A 34 -4.58 -7.13 -5.47
CA GLN A 34 -3.13 -7.31 -5.61
C GLN A 34 -2.35 -6.16 -4.95
N ARG A 35 -2.74 -4.89 -5.17
CA ARG A 35 -2.13 -3.73 -4.51
C ARG A 35 -2.34 -3.78 -3.01
N CYS A 36 -3.55 -4.13 -2.57
CA CYS A 36 -3.90 -4.38 -1.18
C CYS A 36 -2.95 -5.41 -0.52
N THR A 37 -2.73 -6.54 -1.20
CA THR A 37 -1.83 -7.60 -0.75
C THR A 37 -0.38 -7.12 -0.65
N ARG A 38 0.09 -6.30 -1.60
CA ARG A 38 1.45 -5.72 -1.57
C ARG A 38 1.64 -4.76 -0.40
N ILE A 39 0.65 -3.90 -0.12
CA ILE A 39 0.65 -2.98 1.03
C ILE A 39 0.69 -3.80 2.33
N ASN A 40 -0.17 -4.80 2.48
CA ASN A 40 -0.20 -5.66 3.67
C ASN A 40 1.16 -6.30 3.93
N ARG A 41 1.78 -6.85 2.88
CA ARG A 41 3.10 -7.48 2.99
C ARG A 41 4.18 -6.48 3.40
N ALA A 42 4.16 -5.27 2.84
CA ALA A 42 5.11 -4.22 3.21
C ALA A 42 4.95 -3.80 4.67
N LEU A 43 3.71 -3.60 5.12
CA LEU A 43 3.41 -3.28 6.52
C LEU A 43 3.90 -4.37 7.47
N VAL A 44 3.59 -5.63 7.20
CA VAL A 44 4.02 -6.75 8.05
C VAL A 44 5.54 -6.80 8.18
N LYS A 45 6.27 -6.65 7.07
CA LYS A 45 7.73 -6.58 7.08
C LYS A 45 8.24 -5.41 7.93
N PHE A 46 7.62 -4.24 7.82
CA PHE A 46 7.97 -3.07 8.63
C PHE A 46 7.77 -3.35 10.13
N PHE A 47 6.62 -3.87 10.54
CA PHE A 47 6.35 -4.19 11.94
C PHE A 47 7.33 -5.23 12.50
N ILE A 48 7.62 -6.30 11.74
CA ILE A 48 8.54 -7.36 12.17
C ILE A 48 9.98 -6.84 12.24
N ALA A 49 10.48 -6.22 11.17
CA ALA A 49 11.87 -5.76 11.07
C ALA A 49 12.18 -4.67 12.09
N CYS A 50 11.24 -3.75 12.33
CA CYS A 50 11.40 -2.68 13.30
C CYS A 50 10.94 -3.05 14.72
N ARG A 51 10.49 -4.30 14.96
CA ARG A 51 9.99 -4.80 16.25
C ARG A 51 8.88 -3.91 16.86
N ILE A 52 8.02 -3.37 16.00
CA ILE A 52 6.95 -2.47 16.42
C ILE A 52 5.79 -3.31 16.97
N ALA A 53 5.21 -2.88 18.08
CA ALA A 53 4.06 -3.56 18.65
C ALA A 53 2.86 -3.50 17.70
N PHE A 54 2.29 -4.68 17.38
CA PHE A 54 1.12 -4.77 16.49
C PHE A 54 -0.12 -4.05 17.02
N ARG A 55 -0.18 -3.70 18.32
CA ARG A 55 -1.24 -2.86 18.90
C ARG A 55 -1.40 -1.52 18.17
N ILE A 56 -0.34 -1.02 17.54
CA ILE A 56 -0.36 0.26 16.84
C ILE A 56 -1.28 0.24 15.61
N VAL A 57 -1.54 -0.90 14.98
CA VAL A 57 -2.38 -0.95 13.75
C VAL A 57 -3.83 -0.54 13.98
N GLU A 58 -4.30 -0.68 15.22
CA GLU A 58 -5.66 -0.30 15.65
C GLU A 58 -5.70 1.09 16.28
N HIS A 59 -4.54 1.75 16.42
CA HIS A 59 -4.47 3.07 17.03
C HIS A 59 -4.99 4.14 16.08
N PRO A 60 -5.86 5.07 16.52
CA PRO A 60 -6.46 6.08 15.63
C PRO A 60 -5.45 6.91 14.84
N PHE A 61 -4.32 7.28 15.46
CA PHE A 61 -3.26 8.02 14.75
C PHE A 61 -2.61 7.22 13.62
N PHE A 62 -2.44 5.91 13.80
CA PHE A 62 -1.90 5.06 12.75
C PHE A 62 -2.92 4.86 11.62
N ILE A 63 -4.19 4.66 11.97
CA ILE A 63 -5.28 4.58 10.99
C ILE A 63 -5.34 5.87 10.16
N ASN A 64 -5.32 7.03 10.80
CA ASN A 64 -5.30 8.32 10.13
C ASN A 64 -4.06 8.46 9.23
N PHE A 65 -2.87 8.12 9.73
CA PHE A 65 -1.64 8.13 8.92
C PHE A 65 -1.77 7.28 7.65
N ILE A 66 -2.33 6.08 7.77
CA ILE A 66 -2.55 5.21 6.60
C ILE A 66 -3.60 5.81 5.65
N LYS A 67 -4.64 6.45 6.17
CA LYS A 67 -5.66 7.14 5.35
C LYS A 67 -5.10 8.35 4.60
N GLU A 68 -4.17 9.09 5.20
CA GLU A 68 -3.43 10.16 4.51
C GLU A 68 -2.56 9.63 3.36
N LEU A 69 -1.97 8.43 3.52
CA LEU A 69 -1.20 7.79 2.45
C LEU A 69 -2.10 7.19 1.36
N ASN A 70 -3.23 6.59 1.75
CA ASN A 70 -4.21 6.01 0.84
C ASN A 70 -5.60 5.92 1.48
N ALA A 71 -6.49 6.85 1.13
CA ALA A 71 -7.83 6.93 1.71
C ALA A 71 -8.69 5.67 1.46
N ARG A 72 -8.47 4.99 0.32
CA ARG A 72 -9.22 3.79 -0.09
C ARG A 72 -8.71 2.50 0.55
N TYR A 73 -7.52 2.51 1.14
CA TYR A 73 -6.97 1.34 1.82
C TYR A 73 -7.61 1.19 3.20
N ASN A 74 -8.10 -0.01 3.51
CA ASN A 74 -8.58 -0.34 4.83
C ASN A 74 -7.45 -1.00 5.62
N THR A 75 -7.15 -0.42 6.78
CA THR A 75 -6.11 -0.93 7.68
C THR A 75 -6.41 -2.35 8.13
N LEU A 76 -5.34 -3.14 8.24
CA LEU A 76 -5.39 -4.48 8.83
C LEU A 76 -5.80 -4.39 10.29
N THR A 77 -6.67 -5.30 10.73
CA THR A 77 -6.86 -5.55 12.17
C THR A 77 -5.66 -6.30 12.73
N ARG A 78 -5.46 -6.22 14.05
CA ARG A 78 -4.38 -6.97 14.71
C ARG A 78 -4.53 -8.47 14.44
N GLU A 79 -5.77 -8.97 14.49
CA GLU A 79 -6.07 -10.37 14.27
C GLU A 79 -5.60 -10.85 12.88
N VAL A 80 -5.93 -10.11 11.81
CA VAL A 80 -5.50 -10.47 10.46
C VAL A 80 -3.98 -10.40 10.34
N LEU A 81 -3.36 -9.42 10.98
CA LEU A 81 -1.91 -9.25 10.94
C LEU A 81 -1.17 -10.40 11.63
N VAL A 82 -1.61 -10.79 12.83
CA VAL A 82 -1.00 -11.89 13.58
C VAL A 82 -1.35 -13.24 12.97
N ASN A 83 -2.63 -13.54 12.79
CA ASN A 83 -3.08 -14.89 12.46
C ASN A 83 -2.81 -15.25 11.00
N GLN A 84 -2.87 -14.31 10.07
CA GLN A 84 -2.74 -14.65 8.64
C GLN A 84 -1.35 -14.31 8.10
N LEU A 85 -0.86 -13.11 8.41
CA LEU A 85 0.35 -12.60 7.78
C LEU A 85 1.61 -13.11 8.48
N LEU A 86 1.62 -13.17 9.81
CA LEU A 86 2.75 -13.71 10.55
C LEU A 86 2.92 -15.21 10.29
N GLU A 87 1.83 -15.99 10.35
CA GLU A 87 1.87 -17.42 10.06
C GLU A 87 2.38 -17.70 8.65
N ARG A 88 1.90 -16.94 7.66
CA ARG A 88 2.35 -17.10 6.27
C ARG A 88 3.84 -16.81 6.09
N GLU A 89 4.35 -15.72 6.69
CA GLU A 89 5.78 -15.41 6.63
C GLU A 89 6.61 -16.45 7.40
N LEU A 90 6.10 -16.98 8.52
CA LEU A 90 6.74 -18.07 9.26
C LEU A 90 6.86 -19.34 8.41
N VAL A 91 5.79 -19.74 7.72
CA VAL A 91 5.81 -20.87 6.78
C VAL A 91 6.83 -20.65 5.65
N GLN A 92 6.89 -19.44 5.08
CA GLN A 92 7.85 -19.12 4.03
C GLN A 92 9.30 -19.19 4.51
N VAL A 93 9.58 -18.66 5.70
CA VAL A 93 10.91 -18.73 6.31
C VAL A 93 11.29 -20.18 6.58
N ASN A 94 10.39 -20.96 7.18
CA ASN A 94 10.65 -22.36 7.50
C ASN A 94 10.92 -23.19 6.24
N PHE A 95 10.12 -22.99 5.19
CA PHE A 95 10.33 -23.62 3.89
C PHE A 95 11.72 -23.27 3.32
N LYS A 96 12.09 -21.99 3.34
CA LYS A 96 13.39 -21.55 2.82
C LYS A 96 14.55 -22.16 3.59
N VAL A 97 14.50 -22.13 4.93
CA VAL A 97 15.52 -22.73 5.79
C VAL A 97 15.68 -24.22 5.49
N ASN A 98 14.57 -24.97 5.42
CA ASN A 98 14.62 -26.40 5.12
C ASN A 98 15.21 -26.68 3.74
N SER A 99 14.83 -25.90 2.72
CA SER A 99 15.38 -26.06 1.37
C SER A 99 16.88 -25.80 1.30
N GLU A 100 17.40 -24.84 2.08
CA GLU A 100 18.84 -24.56 2.13
C GLU A 100 19.59 -25.65 2.91
N LEU A 101 18.98 -26.20 3.97
CA LEU A 101 19.54 -27.34 4.71
C LEU A 101 19.62 -28.59 3.82
N GLU A 102 18.58 -28.92 3.07
CA GLU A 102 18.57 -30.04 2.13
C GLU A 102 19.63 -29.89 1.05
N LYS A 103 19.75 -28.70 0.42
CA LYS A 103 20.81 -28.42 -0.55
C LYS A 103 22.19 -28.63 0.06
N LYS A 104 22.43 -28.13 1.28
CA LYS A 104 23.71 -28.30 1.97
C LYS A 104 24.01 -29.77 2.26
N MET A 105 23.02 -30.54 2.70
CA MET A 105 23.17 -31.97 2.94
C MET A 105 23.52 -32.73 1.66
N ASN A 106 22.82 -32.45 0.57
CA ASN A 106 23.08 -33.06 -0.74
C ASN A 106 24.49 -32.73 -1.26
N LEU A 107 24.96 -31.50 -1.07
CA LEU A 107 26.33 -31.10 -1.40
C LEU A 107 27.37 -31.86 -0.56
N MET A 108 27.13 -32.03 0.75
CA MET A 108 28.04 -32.79 1.62
C MET A 108 28.10 -34.28 1.25
N LEU A 109 26.96 -34.89 0.92
CA LEU A 109 26.89 -36.27 0.45
C LEU A 109 27.66 -36.46 -0.87
N GLY A 110 27.54 -35.51 -1.80
CA GLY A 110 28.28 -35.55 -3.06
C GLY A 110 29.78 -35.35 -2.94
N LEU A 111 30.28 -34.78 -1.83
CA LEU A 111 31.72 -34.65 -1.55
C LEU A 111 32.33 -35.90 -0.86
N LEU A 112 31.49 -36.78 -0.32
CA LEU A 112 31.90 -38.00 0.39
C LEU A 112 31.88 -39.25 -0.49
N ASN A 113 31.31 -39.16 -1.70
CA ASN A 113 31.32 -40.20 -2.73
C ASN A 113 32.38 -39.92 -3.79
#